data_AF-A0A1X7IXA5-F1
#
_entry.id   AF-A0A1X7IXA5-F1
#
_cell.length_a   1.000
_cell.length_b   1.000
_cell.length_c   1.000
_cell.angle_alpha   90.00
_cell.angle_beta   90.00
_cell.angle_gamma   90.00
#
_symmetry.space_group_name_H-M   'P 1'
#
loop_
_entity.id
_entity.type
_entity.pdbx_description
1 polymer ?
#
loop_
_entity_poly.entity_id
_entity_poly.type
_entity_poly.pdbx_seq_one_letter_code
_entity_poly.pdbx_strand_id
1 'polypeptide(L)'
;MNSLLDKTDISETDIKQLIELKIEESINLDFKRHQSLCLTEKSKAEIAKDVSAFANSAGGFIVYGIAEENHVASGYSFIDGNIITKEWIEQVIQSRIQRKIEGLRIYPVRINQEIEKTVYVVRIPESTLAPHMTSNKKFYRRFNFESVQMEEYEIRNLYNRKEMTSLEINNITTSTDTYIENRDGSEEIIFYRLGFQIENIGKSVEKYCKLFIDISFRDYVFKWYDKHGSQPNHSLLNNNLANISFSNPSPIFPGEIMTMADFEFGLPLSKLDSIIELEYLKLKLIYSNGLDEMEVKLKTIIKTNT
;
A
#
# COMPACT_ATOMS: atom_id res chain seq x y z
N MET A 1 -14.59 -19.03 7.72
CA MET A 1 -14.97 -18.45 9.02
C MET A 1 -14.71 -16.96 8.87
N ASN A 2 -15.75 -16.17 8.58
CA ASN A 2 -15.56 -14.74 8.29
C ASN A 2 -15.17 -14.04 9.58
N SER A 3 -13.94 -13.53 9.60
CA SER A 3 -13.40 -12.77 10.72
C SER A 3 -14.29 -11.56 11.00
N LEU A 4 -14.45 -11.19 12.27
CA LEU A 4 -15.14 -9.96 12.70
C LEU A 4 -14.64 -8.72 11.91
N LEU A 5 -13.39 -8.79 11.46
CA LEU A 5 -12.67 -7.76 10.70
C LEU A 5 -13.34 -7.39 9.36
N ASP A 6 -14.14 -8.28 8.76
CA ASP A 6 -14.70 -8.10 7.42
C ASP A 6 -16.19 -7.68 7.41
N LYS A 7 -16.85 -7.62 8.58
CA LYS A 7 -18.29 -7.32 8.65
C LYS A 7 -18.59 -5.82 8.67
N THR A 8 -19.66 -5.43 7.98
CA THR A 8 -20.17 -4.04 7.94
C THR A 8 -20.97 -3.67 9.19
N ASP A 9 -21.65 -4.65 9.78
CA ASP A 9 -22.46 -4.55 10.98
C ASP A 9 -22.05 -5.62 11.99
N ILE A 10 -22.03 -5.25 13.27
CA ILE A 10 -21.61 -6.12 14.38
C ILE A 10 -22.83 -6.42 15.25
N SER A 11 -23.12 -7.70 15.43
CA SER A 11 -24.29 -8.19 16.17
C SER A 11 -23.93 -8.75 17.54
N GLU A 12 -24.95 -8.98 18.37
CA GLU A 12 -24.81 -9.69 19.65
C GLU A 12 -24.17 -11.07 19.50
N THR A 13 -24.51 -11.79 18.42
CA THR A 13 -23.93 -13.13 18.16
C THR A 13 -22.43 -13.08 17.93
N ASP A 14 -21.93 -12.00 17.32
CA ASP A 14 -20.50 -11.82 17.09
C ASP A 14 -19.75 -11.60 18.41
N ILE A 15 -20.30 -10.77 19.30
CA ILE A 15 -19.72 -10.53 20.62
C ILE A 15 -19.69 -11.82 21.45
N LYS A 16 -20.78 -12.60 21.40
CA LYS A 16 -20.86 -13.88 22.09
C LYS A 16 -19.79 -14.86 21.59
N GLN A 17 -19.55 -14.90 20.27
CA GLN A 17 -18.49 -15.74 19.69
C GLN A 17 -17.09 -15.33 20.15
N LEU A 18 -16.81 -14.03 20.32
CA LEU A 18 -15.49 -13.59 20.83
C LEU A 18 -15.18 -14.19 22.20
N ILE A 19 -16.18 -14.26 23.07
CA ILE A 19 -16.06 -14.82 24.43
C ILE A 19 -16.03 -16.35 24.39
N GLU A 20 -16.95 -17.00 23.66
CA GLU A 20 -17.05 -18.46 23.61
C GLU A 20 -15.83 -19.11 22.97
N LEU A 21 -15.26 -18.49 21.93
CA LEU A 21 -14.04 -18.96 21.27
C LEU A 21 -12.77 -18.53 21.99
N LYS A 22 -12.88 -17.76 23.08
CA LYS A 22 -11.74 -17.25 23.84
C LYS A 22 -10.72 -16.57 22.92
N ILE A 23 -11.20 -15.62 22.13
CA ILE A 23 -10.35 -14.89 21.20
C ILE A 23 -9.30 -14.12 21.98
N GLU A 24 -8.04 -14.30 21.57
CA GLU A 24 -6.91 -13.56 22.11
C GLU A 24 -6.86 -12.15 21.50
N GLU A 25 -6.41 -11.18 22.28
CA GLU A 25 -6.07 -9.87 21.77
C GLU A 25 -5.01 -9.97 20.68
N SER A 26 -4.92 -8.94 19.85
CA SER A 26 -3.87 -8.84 18.84
C SER A 26 -3.43 -7.40 18.70
N ILE A 27 -2.46 -7.16 17.82
CA ILE A 27 -2.05 -5.79 17.50
C ILE A 27 -3.22 -4.97 16.92
N ASN A 28 -4.26 -5.63 16.37
CA ASN A 28 -5.45 -5.03 15.76
C ASN A 28 -6.75 -5.25 16.57
N LEU A 29 -6.71 -5.87 17.76
CA LEU A 29 -7.89 -6.14 18.58
C LEU A 29 -7.56 -5.97 20.07
N ASP A 30 -8.37 -5.20 20.78
CA ASP A 30 -8.19 -4.90 22.20
C ASP A 30 -9.54 -4.96 22.94
N PHE A 31 -9.55 -5.61 24.11
CA PHE A 31 -10.72 -5.79 24.97
C PHE A 31 -10.62 -4.91 26.21
N LYS A 32 -11.64 -4.10 26.45
CA LYS A 32 -11.69 -3.17 27.59
C LYS A 32 -12.93 -3.42 28.46
N ARG A 33 -12.72 -3.49 29.77
CA ARG A 33 -13.81 -3.54 30.77
C ARG A 33 -14.61 -2.24 30.81
N HIS A 34 -15.77 -2.26 31.48
CA HIS A 34 -16.64 -1.08 31.59
C HIS A 34 -15.95 0.10 32.27
N GLN A 35 -15.04 -0.14 33.22
CA GLN A 35 -14.33 0.94 33.92
C GLN A 35 -13.47 1.80 32.99
N SER A 36 -13.07 1.26 31.83
CA SER A 36 -12.31 1.98 30.81
C SER A 36 -13.16 3.06 30.11
N LEU A 37 -14.49 2.96 30.13
CA LEU A 37 -15.42 3.99 29.66
C LEU A 37 -16.16 4.63 30.84
N CYS A 38 -15.59 5.71 31.39
CA CYS A 38 -16.26 6.52 32.40
C CYS A 38 -16.10 8.01 32.14
N LEU A 39 -16.95 8.82 32.78
CA LEU A 39 -17.01 10.27 32.55
C LEU A 39 -15.78 11.05 33.07
N THR A 40 -14.79 10.35 33.64
CA THR A 40 -13.59 10.96 34.23
C THR A 40 -12.59 11.43 33.17
N GLU A 41 -11.82 12.47 33.48
CA GLU A 41 -10.78 12.99 32.59
C GLU A 41 -9.69 11.96 32.28
N LYS A 42 -9.38 11.08 33.24
CA LYS A 42 -8.41 9.99 33.05
C LYS A 42 -8.90 8.98 32.01
N SER A 43 -10.14 8.51 32.12
CA SER A 43 -10.71 7.58 31.14
C SER A 43 -10.79 8.21 29.75
N LYS A 44 -11.24 9.46 29.65
CA LYS A 44 -11.24 10.18 28.37
C LYS A 44 -9.85 10.30 27.73
N ALA A 45 -8.80 10.47 28.53
CA ALA A 45 -7.42 10.49 28.05
C ALA A 45 -6.95 9.12 27.56
N GLU A 46 -7.28 8.03 28.27
CA GLU A 46 -6.96 6.66 27.82
C GLU A 46 -7.72 6.28 26.54
N ILE A 47 -9.01 6.65 26.40
CA ILE A 47 -9.77 6.46 25.15
C ILE A 47 -9.05 7.14 23.98
N ALA A 48 -8.64 8.40 24.15
CA ALA A 48 -7.95 9.15 23.11
C ALA A 48 -6.58 8.54 22.77
N LYS A 49 -5.83 8.10 23.79
CA LYS A 49 -4.55 7.42 23.65
C LYS A 49 -4.70 6.14 22.84
N ASP A 50 -5.60 5.25 23.23
CA ASP A 50 -5.81 3.97 22.54
C ASP A 50 -6.29 4.18 21.11
N VAL A 51 -7.31 5.02 20.91
CA VAL A 51 -7.83 5.29 19.57
C VAL A 51 -6.78 5.91 18.65
N SER A 52 -5.98 6.85 19.15
CA SER A 52 -4.87 7.44 18.38
C SER A 52 -3.78 6.40 18.06
N ALA A 53 -3.48 5.49 18.99
CA ALA A 53 -2.47 4.45 18.81
C ALA A 53 -2.85 3.49 17.69
N PHE A 54 -4.11 3.04 17.64
CA PHE A 54 -4.63 2.22 16.56
C PHE A 54 -4.58 2.95 15.21
N ALA A 55 -5.11 4.19 15.15
CA ALA A 55 -5.15 4.97 13.92
C ALA A 55 -3.76 5.27 13.33
N ASN A 56 -2.78 5.48 14.22
CA ASN A 56 -1.40 5.72 13.84
C ASN A 56 -0.63 4.46 13.41
N SER A 57 -1.15 3.27 13.71
CA SER A 57 -0.51 1.98 13.43
C SER A 57 -1.15 1.34 12.19
N ALA A 58 -1.75 0.14 12.33
CA ALA A 58 -2.41 -0.60 11.26
C ALA A 58 -3.96 -0.61 11.40
N GLY A 59 -4.52 0.29 12.22
CA GLY A 59 -5.94 0.24 12.56
C GLY A 59 -6.32 -1.00 13.37
N GLY A 60 -7.62 -1.22 13.57
CA GLY A 60 -8.14 -2.35 14.34
C GLY A 60 -9.48 -2.08 15.00
N PHE A 61 -9.74 -2.81 16.07
CA PHE A 61 -10.97 -2.80 16.84
C PHE A 61 -10.66 -2.69 18.33
N ILE A 62 -11.39 -1.80 19.01
CA ILE A 62 -11.46 -1.80 20.48
C ILE A 62 -12.88 -2.21 20.86
N VAL A 63 -13.00 -3.23 21.70
CA VAL A 63 -14.28 -3.72 22.19
C VAL A 63 -14.39 -3.38 23.67
N TYR A 64 -15.19 -2.36 23.96
CA TYR A 64 -15.52 -1.96 25.32
C TYR A 64 -16.74 -2.72 25.82
N GLY A 65 -16.66 -3.21 27.05
CA GLY A 65 -17.73 -3.97 27.68
C GLY A 65 -17.45 -5.46 27.76
N ILE A 66 -16.20 -5.87 27.50
CA ILE A 66 -15.71 -7.24 27.64
C ILE A 66 -14.53 -7.24 28.60
N ALA A 67 -14.54 -8.16 29.55
CA ALA A 67 -13.39 -8.43 30.40
C ALA A 67 -12.40 -9.34 29.68
N GLU A 68 -11.13 -9.10 29.93
CA GLU A 68 -10.05 -10.00 29.55
C GLU A 68 -9.35 -10.60 30.77
N GLU A 69 -8.77 -11.78 30.56
CA GLU A 69 -7.83 -12.47 31.45
C GLU A 69 -6.67 -12.99 30.60
N ASN A 70 -5.43 -12.58 30.89
CA ASN A 70 -4.24 -12.92 30.11
C ASN A 70 -4.38 -12.63 28.61
N HIS A 71 -4.93 -11.46 28.24
CA HIS A 71 -5.19 -11.08 26.84
C HIS A 71 -6.22 -11.95 26.12
N VAL A 72 -7.09 -12.65 26.86
CA VAL A 72 -8.14 -13.49 26.29
C VAL A 72 -9.50 -12.99 26.75
N ALA A 73 -10.45 -12.86 25.82
CA ALA A 73 -11.83 -12.51 26.16
C ALA A 73 -12.42 -13.53 27.16
N SER A 74 -12.78 -13.05 28.36
CA SER A 74 -13.20 -13.91 29.48
C SER A 74 -14.69 -13.79 29.80
N GLY A 75 -15.31 -12.64 29.56
CA GLY A 75 -16.73 -12.46 29.82
C GLY A 75 -17.26 -11.06 29.60
N TYR A 76 -18.57 -10.89 29.72
CA TYR A 76 -19.21 -9.58 29.63
C TYR A 76 -18.88 -8.71 30.83
N SER A 77 -18.71 -7.43 30.56
CA SER A 77 -18.54 -6.36 31.52
C SER A 77 -19.37 -5.17 31.04
N PHE A 78 -20.68 -5.26 31.12
CA PHE A 78 -21.61 -4.32 30.48
C PHE A 78 -21.41 -2.85 30.82
N ILE A 79 -21.77 -2.02 29.86
CA ILE A 79 -21.77 -0.56 29.96
C ILE A 79 -23.19 -0.06 29.88
N ASP A 80 -23.57 0.80 30.82
CA ASP A 80 -24.87 1.44 30.79
C ASP A 80 -24.92 2.48 29.66
N GLY A 81 -25.60 2.10 28.57
CA GLY A 81 -25.75 2.93 27.38
C GLY A 81 -26.63 4.17 27.58
N ASN A 82 -27.33 4.30 28.71
CA ASN A 82 -28.03 5.53 29.08
C ASN A 82 -27.07 6.61 29.61
N ILE A 83 -25.95 6.19 30.20
CA ILE A 83 -24.94 7.08 30.79
C ILE A 83 -23.84 7.37 29.76
N ILE A 84 -23.29 6.32 29.15
CA ILE A 84 -22.22 6.42 28.17
C ILE A 84 -22.82 6.13 26.80
N THR A 85 -23.15 7.17 26.04
CA THR A 85 -23.74 7.00 24.70
C THR A 85 -22.66 6.89 23.62
N LYS A 86 -23.05 6.42 22.43
CA LYS A 86 -22.17 6.41 21.24
C LYS A 86 -21.67 7.82 20.93
N GLU A 87 -22.58 8.79 20.96
CA GLU A 87 -22.32 10.19 20.65
C GLU A 87 -21.34 10.80 21.65
N TRP A 88 -21.42 10.40 22.92
CA TRP A 88 -20.46 10.82 23.93
C TRP A 88 -19.05 10.28 23.64
N ILE A 89 -18.92 8.99 23.29
CA ILE A 89 -17.62 8.41 22.92
C ILE A 89 -17.04 9.14 21.71
N GLU A 90 -17.88 9.41 20.71
CA GLU A 90 -17.49 10.16 19.52
C GLU A 90 -17.01 11.58 19.87
N GLN A 91 -17.73 12.30 20.73
CA GLN A 91 -17.32 13.62 21.20
C GLN A 91 -15.99 13.59 21.96
N VAL A 92 -15.76 12.58 22.81
CA VAL A 92 -14.50 12.40 23.53
C VAL A 92 -13.33 12.24 22.55
N ILE A 93 -13.50 11.38 21.54
CA ILE A 93 -12.48 11.15 20.51
C ILE A 93 -12.22 12.43 19.73
N GLN A 94 -13.28 13.09 19.23
CA GLN A 94 -13.15 14.30 18.40
C GLN A 94 -12.55 15.50 19.14
N SER A 95 -12.86 15.66 20.43
CA SER A 95 -12.35 16.77 21.24
C SER A 95 -10.89 16.57 21.70
N ARG A 96 -10.39 15.32 21.69
CA ARG A 96 -9.07 14.98 22.24
C ARG A 96 -8.05 14.50 21.24
N ILE A 97 -8.44 14.20 20.01
CA ILE A 97 -7.53 13.79 18.95
C ILE A 97 -7.48 14.90 17.89
N GLN A 98 -6.30 15.47 17.70
CA GLN A 98 -6.03 16.44 16.65
C GLN A 98 -5.82 15.73 15.32
N ARG A 99 -6.41 16.32 14.26
CA ARG A 99 -6.64 15.70 12.95
C ARG A 99 -7.67 14.57 13.08
N LYS A 100 -8.86 14.75 12.50
CA LYS A 100 -9.94 13.78 12.60
C LYS A 100 -9.52 12.45 11.95
N ILE A 101 -9.91 11.34 12.57
CA ILE A 101 -9.71 10.00 12.02
C ILE A 101 -10.89 9.73 11.07
N GLU A 102 -10.62 9.76 9.77
CA GLU A 102 -11.64 9.48 8.74
C GLU A 102 -12.02 7.99 8.76
N GLY A 103 -13.31 7.69 8.63
CA GLY A 103 -13.79 6.29 8.58
C GLY A 103 -13.90 5.58 9.94
N LEU A 104 -13.65 6.26 11.07
CA LEU A 104 -13.90 5.72 12.41
C LEU A 104 -15.40 5.43 12.59
N ARG A 105 -15.74 4.23 13.09
CA ARG A 105 -17.11 3.81 13.34
C ARG A 105 -17.27 3.25 14.75
N ILE A 106 -18.38 3.60 15.40
CA ILE A 106 -18.73 3.11 16.74
C ILE A 106 -20.07 2.38 16.64
N TYR A 107 -20.06 1.11 17.05
CA TYR A 107 -21.20 0.21 17.02
C TYR A 107 -21.66 -0.11 18.46
N PRO A 108 -22.82 0.40 18.89
CA PRO A 108 -23.44 -0.02 20.15
C PRO A 108 -24.16 -1.36 19.95
N VAL A 109 -23.66 -2.42 20.60
CA VAL A 109 -24.28 -3.75 20.61
C VAL A 109 -25.01 -3.94 21.93
N ARG A 110 -26.34 -3.95 21.89
CA ARG A 110 -27.20 -4.11 23.08
C ARG A 110 -27.56 -5.58 23.27
N ILE A 111 -27.12 -6.17 24.37
CA ILE A 111 -27.37 -7.58 24.68
C ILE A 111 -28.80 -7.75 25.16
N ASN A 112 -29.53 -8.70 24.57
CA ASN A 112 -30.97 -8.90 24.79
C ASN A 112 -31.82 -7.64 24.56
N GLN A 113 -31.35 -6.72 23.70
CA GLN A 113 -32.00 -5.41 23.44
C GLN A 113 -32.07 -4.48 24.66
N GLU A 114 -31.33 -4.76 25.74
CA GLU A 114 -31.27 -3.93 26.94
C GLU A 114 -30.20 -2.82 26.79
N ILE A 115 -30.58 -1.55 26.95
CA ILE A 115 -29.66 -0.41 26.81
C ILE A 115 -28.58 -0.42 27.90
N GLU A 116 -28.94 -0.85 29.10
CA GLU A 116 -28.02 -0.95 30.26
C GLU A 116 -26.95 -2.04 30.06
N LYS A 117 -27.19 -2.96 29.12
CA LYS A 117 -26.27 -4.04 28.75
C LYS A 117 -25.66 -3.80 27.38
N THR A 118 -24.97 -2.68 27.23
CA THR A 118 -24.30 -2.32 25.97
C THR A 118 -22.82 -2.73 25.97
N VAL A 119 -22.37 -3.22 24.81
CA VAL A 119 -20.96 -3.40 24.43
C VAL A 119 -20.70 -2.46 23.26
N TYR A 120 -19.64 -1.67 23.33
CA TYR A 120 -19.26 -0.75 22.24
C TYR A 120 -18.11 -1.34 21.45
N VAL A 121 -18.29 -1.50 20.14
CA VAL A 121 -17.19 -1.82 19.23
C VAL A 121 -16.78 -0.59 18.47
N VAL A 122 -15.53 -0.16 18.67
CA VAL A 122 -14.93 0.97 17.97
C VAL A 122 -14.01 0.43 16.90
N ARG A 123 -14.44 0.56 15.63
CA ARG A 123 -13.64 0.22 14.45
C ARG A 123 -12.82 1.44 14.06
N ILE A 124 -11.51 1.27 14.06
CA ILE A 124 -10.53 2.34 13.83
C ILE A 124 -9.75 1.95 12.57
N PRO A 125 -9.88 2.69 11.46
CA PRO A 125 -9.08 2.40 10.28
C PRO A 125 -7.62 2.78 10.52
N GLU A 126 -6.73 2.16 9.75
CA GLU A 126 -5.41 2.72 9.53
C GLU A 126 -5.57 4.10 8.89
N SER A 127 -5.05 5.13 9.56
CA SER A 127 -5.26 6.47 9.08
C SER A 127 -4.21 6.88 8.05
N THR A 128 -4.66 7.22 6.85
CA THR A 128 -3.89 7.95 5.83
C THR A 128 -3.50 9.35 6.32
N LEU A 129 -4.16 9.81 7.38
CA LEU A 129 -3.92 11.07 8.04
C LEU A 129 -3.07 10.94 9.31
N ALA A 130 -2.36 9.83 9.51
CA ALA A 130 -1.34 9.74 10.55
C ALA A 130 -0.23 10.81 10.34
N PRO A 131 0.48 11.20 11.42
CA PRO A 131 0.20 10.86 12.81
C PRO A 131 -0.92 11.75 13.41
N HIS A 132 -1.68 11.19 14.35
CA HIS A 132 -2.73 11.81 15.16
C HIS A 132 -2.20 12.12 16.55
N MET A 133 -2.31 13.38 16.96
CA MET A 133 -1.82 13.86 18.27
C MET A 133 -2.98 13.93 19.25
N THR A 134 -2.77 13.46 20.49
CA THR A 134 -3.76 13.59 21.56
C THR A 134 -3.70 14.96 22.24
N SER A 135 -4.70 15.28 23.05
CA SER A 135 -4.83 16.58 23.74
C SER A 135 -3.66 16.90 24.68
N ASN A 136 -2.96 15.88 25.19
CA ASN A 136 -1.74 16.00 25.98
C ASN A 136 -0.47 16.25 25.14
N LYS A 137 -0.59 16.53 23.84
CA LYS A 137 0.50 16.83 22.90
C LYS A 137 1.47 15.66 22.66
N LYS A 138 0.99 14.43 22.80
CA LYS A 138 1.75 13.20 22.54
C LYS A 138 1.18 12.47 21.33
N PHE A 139 2.03 11.64 20.74
CA PHE A 139 1.66 10.68 19.70
C PHE A 139 1.87 9.27 20.26
N TYR A 140 0.94 8.37 19.95
CA TYR A 140 0.97 7.00 20.44
C TYR A 140 0.91 6.02 19.27
N ARG A 141 1.53 4.85 19.45
CA ARG A 141 1.44 3.69 18.55
C ARG A 141 1.09 2.42 19.32
N ARG A 142 0.63 1.39 18.61
CA ARG A 142 0.52 0.05 19.16
C ARG A 142 1.91 -0.58 19.29
N PHE A 143 2.14 -1.24 20.41
CA PHE A 143 3.25 -2.15 20.63
C PHE A 143 2.69 -3.41 21.28
N ASN A 144 2.49 -4.44 20.46
CA ASN A 144 1.73 -5.63 20.85
C ASN A 144 0.33 -5.25 21.35
N PHE A 145 0.05 -5.45 22.64
CA PHE A 145 -1.23 -5.19 23.29
C PHE A 145 -1.31 -3.80 23.95
N GLU A 146 -0.23 -3.01 23.91
CA GLU A 146 -0.15 -1.73 24.59
C GLU A 146 -0.11 -0.52 23.64
N SER A 147 -0.62 0.60 24.13
CA SER A 147 -0.51 1.91 23.49
C SER A 147 0.65 2.69 24.11
N VAL A 148 1.78 2.75 23.40
CA VAL A 148 3.03 3.39 23.87
C VAL A 148 3.27 4.72 23.18
N GLN A 149 3.95 5.64 23.88
CA GLN A 149 4.33 6.93 23.30
C GLN A 149 5.35 6.69 22.17
N MET A 150 5.18 7.41 21.07
CA MET A 150 6.11 7.37 19.95
C MET A 150 7.36 8.19 20.20
N GLU A 151 8.46 7.72 19.63
CA GLU A 151 9.70 8.48 19.51
C GLU A 151 9.65 9.46 18.33
N GLU A 152 10.52 10.48 18.36
CA GLU A 152 10.55 11.53 17.34
C GLU A 152 10.75 10.99 15.91
N TYR A 153 11.64 10.00 15.73
CA TYR A 153 11.89 9.39 14.43
C TYR A 153 10.66 8.63 13.90
N GLU A 154 9.86 8.03 14.78
CA GLU A 154 8.62 7.33 14.41
C GLU A 154 7.56 8.32 13.93
N ILE A 155 7.43 9.45 14.64
CA ILE A 155 6.53 10.55 14.28
C ILE A 155 6.94 11.11 12.91
N ARG A 156 8.23 11.38 12.69
CA ARG A 156 8.76 11.88 11.42
C ARG A 156 8.47 10.92 10.27
N ASN A 157 8.67 9.62 10.48
CA ASN A 157 8.37 8.59 9.47
C ASN A 157 6.87 8.55 9.13
N LEU A 158 5.98 8.74 10.12
CA LEU A 158 4.55 8.78 9.87
C LEU A 158 4.09 10.01 9.10
N TYR A 159 4.73 11.17 9.29
CA TYR A 159 4.47 12.32 8.43
C TYR A 159 4.81 12.02 6.96
N ASN A 160 5.85 11.22 6.73
CA ASN A 160 6.27 10.79 5.39
C ASN A 160 5.42 9.64 4.80
N ARG A 161 4.60 8.95 5.61
CA ARG A 161 3.63 7.93 5.13
C ARG A 161 2.68 8.50 4.06
N LYS A 162 2.53 9.82 4.03
CA LYS A 162 1.64 10.59 3.16
C LYS A 162 2.18 10.84 1.74
N GLU A 163 3.45 10.55 1.49
CA GLU A 163 4.12 10.92 0.23
C GLU A 163 4.81 9.73 -0.46
N MET A 164 4.39 8.50 -0.14
CA MET A 164 4.92 7.33 -0.81
C MET A 164 4.24 7.17 -2.17
N THR A 165 4.97 7.58 -3.20
CA THR A 165 4.74 7.16 -4.58
C THR A 165 4.88 5.65 -4.67
N SER A 166 4.04 5.02 -5.48
CA SER A 166 4.13 3.60 -5.78
C SER A 166 3.92 3.49 -7.27
N LEU A 167 4.97 3.11 -7.99
CA LEU A 167 4.92 2.91 -9.42
C LEU A 167 5.05 1.43 -9.73
N GLU A 168 4.38 0.99 -10.79
CA GLU A 168 4.52 -0.35 -11.35
C GLU A 168 4.73 -0.30 -12.85
N ILE A 169 5.45 -1.30 -13.38
CA ILE A 169 5.57 -1.52 -14.81
C ILE A 169 4.27 -2.18 -15.30
N ASN A 170 3.34 -1.37 -15.76
CA ASN A 170 1.99 -1.80 -16.12
C ASN A 170 1.96 -2.63 -17.42
N ASN A 171 2.62 -2.15 -18.48
CA ASN A 171 2.53 -2.81 -19.78
C ASN A 171 3.76 -2.59 -20.67
N ILE A 172 4.00 -3.54 -21.56
CA ILE A 172 4.99 -3.43 -22.65
C ILE A 172 4.22 -3.50 -23.97
N THR A 173 4.18 -2.39 -24.69
CA THR A 173 3.56 -2.32 -26.01
C THR A 173 4.55 -2.69 -27.09
N THR A 174 4.09 -3.38 -28.13
CA THR A 174 4.91 -3.71 -29.30
C THR A 174 4.09 -3.49 -30.56
N SER A 175 4.66 -2.76 -31.51
CA SER A 175 4.02 -2.57 -32.81
C SER A 175 4.13 -3.83 -33.66
N THR A 176 3.07 -4.16 -34.38
CA THR A 176 3.10 -5.19 -35.44
C THR A 176 3.78 -4.69 -36.71
N ASP A 177 3.93 -3.37 -36.86
CA ASP A 177 4.58 -2.75 -38.01
C ASP A 177 6.10 -2.88 -37.84
N THR A 178 6.65 -3.96 -38.38
CA THR A 178 8.10 -4.22 -38.45
C THR A 178 8.64 -3.81 -39.80
N TYR A 179 9.90 -3.38 -39.84
CA TYR A 179 10.62 -3.16 -41.09
C TYR A 179 12.02 -3.77 -41.02
N ILE A 180 12.58 -4.07 -42.19
CA ILE A 180 13.91 -4.69 -42.33
C ILE A 180 14.87 -3.66 -42.93
N GLU A 181 16.06 -3.55 -42.37
CA GLU A 181 17.18 -2.83 -42.97
C GLU A 181 18.35 -3.75 -43.27
N ASN A 182 19.02 -3.49 -44.39
CA ASN A 182 20.22 -4.20 -44.79
C ASN A 182 21.45 -3.43 -44.29
N ARG A 183 22.22 -4.05 -43.40
CA ARG A 183 23.49 -3.50 -42.94
C ARG A 183 24.62 -4.08 -43.78
N ASP A 184 25.35 -3.21 -44.48
CA ASP A 184 26.58 -3.52 -45.22
C ASP A 184 26.49 -4.67 -46.26
N GLY A 185 25.28 -5.05 -46.68
CA GLY A 185 25.03 -6.06 -47.72
C GLY A 185 25.11 -7.53 -47.26
N SER A 186 25.33 -7.81 -45.96
CA SER A 186 25.49 -9.19 -45.46
C SER A 186 24.55 -9.58 -44.33
N GLU A 187 23.94 -8.64 -43.60
CA GLU A 187 23.07 -8.95 -42.47
C GLU A 187 21.79 -8.09 -42.49
N GLU A 188 20.64 -8.76 -42.52
CA GLU A 188 19.32 -8.15 -42.47
C GLU A 188 18.87 -8.01 -41.01
N ILE A 189 18.42 -6.82 -40.61
CA ILE A 189 17.99 -6.51 -39.24
C ILE A 189 16.51 -6.15 -39.26
N ILE A 190 15.70 -6.87 -38.49
CA ILE A 190 14.28 -6.56 -38.30
C ILE A 190 14.10 -5.68 -37.06
N PHE A 191 13.38 -4.57 -37.21
CA PHE A 191 13.11 -3.62 -36.13
C PHE A 191 11.70 -3.78 -35.57
N TYR A 192 11.62 -3.83 -34.24
CA TYR A 192 10.39 -3.83 -33.45
C TYR A 192 10.31 -2.54 -32.64
N ARG A 193 9.16 -1.87 -32.66
CA ARG A 193 8.94 -0.72 -31.78
C ARG A 193 8.42 -1.19 -30.43
N LEU A 194 9.19 -0.94 -29.37
CA LEU A 194 8.87 -1.32 -28.00
C LEU A 194 8.54 -0.08 -27.18
N GLY A 195 7.38 -0.10 -26.52
CA GLY A 195 6.96 0.93 -25.57
C GLY A 195 6.82 0.35 -24.17
N PHE A 196 7.27 1.07 -23.15
CA PHE A 196 7.17 0.65 -21.74
C PHE A 196 6.29 1.64 -20.98
N GLN A 197 5.19 1.15 -20.45
CA GLN A 197 4.20 1.94 -19.73
C GLN A 197 4.34 1.72 -18.22
N ILE A 198 4.34 2.83 -17.49
CA ILE A 198 4.44 2.87 -16.05
C ILE A 198 3.15 3.47 -15.51
N GLU A 199 2.57 2.83 -14.50
CA GLU A 199 1.39 3.34 -13.80
C GLU A 199 1.77 3.80 -12.40
N ASN A 200 1.21 4.94 -12.00
CA ASN A 200 1.26 5.36 -10.60
C ASN A 200 0.05 4.83 -9.84
N ILE A 201 0.22 3.66 -9.21
CA ILE A 201 -0.75 3.05 -8.29
C ILE A 201 -0.74 3.67 -6.89
N GLY A 202 0.19 4.60 -6.64
CA GLY A 202 0.32 5.35 -5.40
C GLY A 202 -0.71 6.47 -5.24
N LYS A 203 -0.65 7.17 -4.11
CA LYS A 203 -1.54 8.31 -3.79
C LYS A 203 -0.88 9.67 -3.96
N SER A 204 0.38 9.70 -4.36
CA SER A 204 1.22 10.89 -4.46
C SER A 204 1.82 10.98 -5.86
N VAL A 205 2.05 12.21 -6.33
CA VAL A 205 2.67 12.45 -7.64
C VAL A 205 4.14 12.03 -7.60
N GLU A 206 4.57 11.21 -8.56
CA GLU A 206 6.00 10.92 -8.74
C GLU A 206 6.60 11.92 -9.71
N LYS A 207 7.64 12.64 -9.26
CA LYS A 207 8.31 13.66 -10.08
C LYS A 207 9.55 13.10 -10.76
N TYR A 208 10.19 12.10 -10.15
CA TYR A 208 11.44 11.55 -10.63
C TYR A 208 11.41 10.02 -10.52
N CYS A 209 11.43 9.35 -11.65
CA CYS A 209 11.69 7.92 -11.74
C CYS A 209 12.61 7.61 -12.91
N LYS A 210 13.22 6.44 -12.87
CA LYS A 210 14.14 5.96 -13.89
C LYS A 210 13.89 4.48 -14.17
N LEU A 211 13.59 4.17 -15.41
CA LEU A 211 13.47 2.80 -15.91
C LEU A 211 14.82 2.35 -16.46
N PHE A 212 15.24 1.15 -16.07
CA PHE A 212 16.41 0.46 -16.59
C PHE A 212 15.96 -0.80 -17.30
N ILE A 213 16.56 -1.07 -18.46
CA ILE A 213 16.31 -2.23 -19.32
C ILE A 213 17.66 -2.92 -19.50
N ASP A 214 17.85 -4.02 -18.79
CA ASP A 214 19.04 -4.84 -18.89
C ASP A 214 18.85 -5.91 -19.97
N ILE A 215 19.81 -5.95 -20.89
CA ILE A 215 19.89 -6.86 -22.03
C ILE A 215 21.11 -7.75 -21.84
N SER A 216 20.91 -9.06 -21.87
CA SER A 216 21.97 -10.06 -21.58
C SER A 216 22.73 -10.55 -22.83
N PHE A 217 22.50 -9.92 -23.99
CA PHE A 217 23.09 -10.28 -25.28
C PHE A 217 23.55 -9.05 -26.06
N ARG A 218 24.44 -9.24 -27.06
CA ARG A 218 25.06 -8.15 -27.83
C ARG A 218 24.50 -7.97 -29.25
N ASP A 219 23.84 -8.99 -29.78
CA ASP A 219 23.32 -9.00 -31.14
C ASP A 219 21.99 -8.23 -31.21
N TYR A 220 22.04 -6.92 -30.97
CA TYR A 220 20.89 -6.04 -31.11
C TYR A 220 21.30 -4.65 -31.61
N VAL A 221 20.34 -3.95 -32.20
CA VAL A 221 20.46 -2.54 -32.56
C VAL A 221 19.42 -1.75 -31.80
N PHE A 222 19.82 -0.62 -31.24
CA PHE A 222 18.92 0.29 -30.55
C PHE A 222 18.85 1.60 -31.34
N LYS A 223 17.63 2.01 -31.70
CA LYS A 223 17.36 3.32 -32.28
C LYS A 223 16.32 4.03 -31.43
N TRP A 224 16.57 5.30 -31.17
CA TRP A 224 15.65 6.16 -30.43
C TRP A 224 15.39 7.44 -31.21
N TYR A 225 14.13 7.85 -31.22
CA TYR A 225 13.68 9.11 -31.82
C TYR A 225 13.09 9.97 -30.73
N ASP A 226 13.53 11.23 -30.65
CA ASP A 226 13.03 12.18 -29.66
C ASP A 226 11.59 12.60 -29.95
N LYS A 227 10.64 11.74 -29.57
CA LYS A 227 9.20 12.04 -29.69
C LYS A 227 8.62 12.61 -28.39
N HIS A 228 9.30 12.43 -27.25
CA HIS A 228 8.74 12.67 -25.92
C HIS A 228 9.72 13.30 -24.90
N GLY A 229 10.89 13.79 -25.31
CA GLY A 229 11.81 14.53 -24.42
C GLY A 229 12.59 13.68 -23.39
N SER A 230 12.49 12.35 -23.47
CA SER A 230 13.22 11.43 -22.60
C SER A 230 14.50 10.94 -23.29
N GLN A 231 15.64 11.57 -23.00
CA GLN A 231 16.92 11.14 -23.57
C GLN A 231 17.39 9.84 -22.90
N PRO A 232 17.56 8.73 -23.64
CA PRO A 232 18.05 7.50 -23.08
C PRO A 232 19.54 7.61 -22.73
N ASN A 233 19.95 6.94 -21.65
CA ASN A 233 21.35 6.57 -21.47
C ASN A 233 21.52 5.12 -21.89
N HIS A 234 22.40 4.88 -22.85
CA HIS A 234 22.79 3.53 -23.25
C HIS A 234 24.22 3.28 -22.79
N SER A 235 24.42 2.20 -22.03
CA SER A 235 25.72 1.84 -21.47
C SER A 235 25.99 0.35 -21.71
N LEU A 236 27.20 0.05 -22.19
CA LEU A 236 27.70 -1.30 -22.33
C LEU A 236 28.49 -1.64 -21.06
N LEU A 237 28.01 -2.61 -20.28
CA LEU A 237 28.63 -3.06 -19.03
C LEU A 237 29.60 -4.22 -19.29
N ASN A 238 30.46 -4.50 -18.31
CA ASN A 238 31.33 -5.68 -18.33
C ASN A 238 30.47 -6.97 -18.30
N ASN A 239 30.93 -8.05 -18.94
CA ASN A 239 30.26 -9.37 -19.05
C ASN A 239 29.04 -9.47 -20.00
N ASN A 240 29.07 -8.80 -21.16
CA ASN A 240 28.01 -8.88 -22.20
C ASN A 240 26.63 -8.32 -21.80
N LEU A 241 26.55 -7.62 -20.67
CA LEU A 241 25.34 -6.94 -20.26
C LEU A 241 25.30 -5.54 -20.90
N ALA A 242 24.20 -5.19 -21.51
CA ALA A 242 23.91 -3.83 -21.91
C ALA A 242 22.75 -3.28 -21.08
N ASN A 243 22.81 -1.99 -20.78
CA ASN A 243 21.76 -1.29 -20.06
C ASN A 243 21.28 -0.10 -20.89
N ILE A 244 19.96 -0.01 -21.09
CA ILE A 244 19.29 1.17 -21.61
C ILE A 244 18.45 1.74 -20.50
N SER A 245 18.56 3.05 -20.22
CA SER A 245 17.75 3.68 -19.18
C SER A 245 17.10 4.97 -19.62
N PHE A 246 15.89 5.20 -19.15
CA PHE A 246 15.05 6.36 -19.45
C PHE A 246 14.63 7.03 -18.15
N SER A 247 14.69 8.36 -18.11
CA SER A 247 14.09 9.18 -17.05
C SER A 247 12.70 9.62 -17.49
N ASN A 248 11.80 9.88 -16.53
CA ASN A 248 10.45 10.30 -16.87
C ASN A 248 10.44 11.71 -17.50
N PRO A 249 9.67 11.93 -18.58
CA PRO A 249 9.59 13.24 -19.24
C PRO A 249 8.82 14.27 -18.43
N SER A 250 7.84 13.83 -17.63
CA SER A 250 7.02 14.67 -16.77
C SER A 250 6.61 13.91 -15.50
N PRO A 251 6.12 14.60 -14.46
CA PRO A 251 5.57 13.94 -13.29
C PRO A 251 4.40 13.02 -13.64
N ILE A 252 4.26 11.89 -12.94
CA ILE A 252 3.19 10.91 -13.10
C ILE A 252 2.20 11.08 -11.95
N PHE A 253 0.96 11.47 -12.24
CA PHE A 253 -0.09 11.66 -11.24
C PHE A 253 -0.72 10.33 -10.79
N PRO A 254 -1.32 10.27 -9.58
CA PRO A 254 -2.04 9.07 -9.13
C PRO A 254 -3.08 8.57 -10.13
N GLY A 255 -3.01 7.30 -10.51
CA GLY A 255 -3.88 6.65 -11.52
C GLY A 255 -3.53 6.98 -12.97
N GLU A 256 -2.45 7.72 -13.23
CA GLU A 256 -1.96 7.99 -14.58
C GLU A 256 -1.05 6.87 -15.08
N ILE A 257 -1.18 6.55 -16.38
CA ILE A 257 -0.28 5.67 -17.11
C ILE A 257 0.56 6.51 -18.06
N MET A 258 1.89 6.42 -17.94
CA MET A 258 2.84 7.14 -18.76
C MET A 258 3.68 6.17 -19.59
N THR A 259 3.89 6.48 -20.88
CA THR A 259 4.87 5.76 -21.69
C THR A 259 6.26 6.34 -21.40
N MET A 260 7.05 5.59 -20.64
CA MET A 260 8.37 6.00 -20.13
C MET A 260 9.47 5.84 -21.16
N ALA A 261 9.40 4.78 -21.96
CA ALA A 261 10.35 4.46 -23.00
C ALA A 261 9.59 4.06 -24.26
N ASP A 262 10.02 4.58 -25.40
CA ASP A 262 9.53 4.21 -26.73
C ASP A 262 10.73 4.24 -27.67
N PHE A 263 11.12 3.07 -28.17
CA PHE A 263 12.30 2.93 -29.02
C PHE A 263 12.15 1.77 -30.01
N GLU A 264 13.01 1.76 -31.02
CA GLU A 264 13.10 0.68 -31.97
C GLU A 264 14.24 -0.26 -31.58
N PHE A 265 13.88 -1.53 -31.43
CA PHE A 265 14.75 -2.62 -31.06
C PHE A 265 14.94 -3.53 -32.28
N GLY A 266 16.14 -3.49 -32.84
CA GLY A 266 16.55 -4.27 -34.00
C GLY A 266 17.22 -5.58 -33.60
N LEU A 267 16.83 -6.67 -34.26
CA LEU A 267 17.44 -7.99 -34.10
C LEU A 267 17.93 -8.54 -35.45
N PRO A 268 19.11 -9.18 -35.51
CA PRO A 268 19.57 -9.84 -36.74
C PRO A 268 18.65 -11.01 -37.11
N LEU A 269 18.18 -11.05 -38.36
CA LEU A 269 17.32 -12.13 -38.88
C LEU A 269 18.01 -13.51 -38.78
N SER A 270 19.34 -13.55 -38.92
CA SER A 270 20.16 -14.77 -38.81
C SER A 270 20.08 -15.45 -37.43
N LYS A 271 19.77 -14.69 -36.38
CA LYS A 271 19.74 -15.15 -34.97
C LYS A 271 18.38 -14.96 -34.30
N LEU A 272 17.38 -14.51 -35.05
CA LEU A 272 16.09 -14.05 -34.53
C LEU A 272 15.41 -15.09 -33.63
N ASP A 273 15.20 -16.31 -34.13
CA ASP A 273 14.52 -17.37 -33.38
C ASP A 273 15.27 -17.75 -32.10
N SER A 274 16.60 -17.81 -32.16
CA SER A 274 17.43 -18.15 -31.01
C SER A 274 17.34 -17.10 -29.89
N ILE A 275 17.33 -15.81 -30.26
CA ILE A 275 17.23 -14.70 -29.32
C ILE A 275 15.81 -14.65 -28.74
N ILE A 276 14.77 -14.75 -29.58
CA ILE A 276 13.38 -14.63 -29.12
C ILE A 276 13.00 -15.76 -28.15
N GLU A 277 13.45 -17.00 -28.39
CA GLU A 277 13.12 -18.16 -27.55
C GLU A 277 13.92 -18.22 -26.24
N LEU A 278 15.20 -17.82 -26.25
CA LEU A 278 16.11 -18.03 -25.12
C LEU A 278 16.29 -16.80 -24.23
N GLU A 279 16.16 -15.60 -24.78
CA GLU A 279 16.53 -14.37 -24.09
C GLU A 279 15.34 -13.66 -23.43
N TYR A 280 15.67 -12.85 -22.42
CA TYR A 280 14.73 -12.04 -21.67
C TYR A 280 15.29 -10.63 -21.46
N LEU A 281 14.41 -9.69 -21.17
CA LEU A 281 14.74 -8.35 -20.70
C LEU A 281 14.49 -8.31 -19.20
N LYS A 282 15.45 -7.79 -18.42
CA LYS A 282 15.19 -7.43 -17.02
C LYS A 282 14.88 -5.95 -16.94
N LEU A 283 13.73 -5.63 -16.40
CA LEU A 283 13.29 -4.26 -16.20
C LEU A 283 13.42 -3.92 -14.72
N LYS A 284 13.95 -2.73 -14.46
CA LYS A 284 14.11 -2.21 -13.12
C LYS A 284 13.66 -0.76 -13.10
N LEU A 285 12.56 -0.50 -12.42
CA LEU A 285 11.99 0.83 -12.24
C LEU A 285 12.33 1.34 -10.85
N ILE A 286 13.16 2.39 -10.79
CA ILE A 286 13.51 3.09 -9.55
C ILE A 286 12.72 4.38 -9.45
N TYR A 287 12.09 4.63 -8.31
CA TYR A 287 11.33 5.85 -8.01
C TYR A 287 11.58 6.31 -6.58
N SER A 288 11.03 7.46 -6.17
CA SER A 288 11.42 8.16 -4.95
C SER A 288 11.30 7.30 -3.67
N ASN A 289 10.35 6.38 -3.63
CA ASN A 289 10.00 5.61 -2.44
C ASN A 289 10.09 4.10 -2.62
N GLY A 290 10.63 3.61 -3.73
CA GLY A 290 10.60 2.19 -3.99
C GLY A 290 11.26 1.75 -5.30
N LEU A 291 11.01 0.48 -5.58
CA LEU A 291 11.57 -0.25 -6.68
C LEU A 291 10.53 -1.23 -7.20
N ASP A 292 10.40 -1.34 -8.52
CA ASP A 292 9.67 -2.43 -9.16
C ASP A 292 10.61 -3.14 -10.16
N GLU A 293 10.58 -4.46 -10.16
CA GLU A 293 11.44 -5.31 -10.98
C GLU A 293 10.61 -6.37 -11.71
N MET A 294 10.85 -6.52 -13.01
CA MET A 294 10.14 -7.49 -13.84
C MET A 294 11.11 -8.15 -14.83
N GLU A 295 11.00 -9.47 -15.01
CA GLU A 295 11.69 -10.18 -16.09
C GLU A 295 10.68 -10.60 -17.15
N VAL A 296 10.94 -10.24 -18.41
CA VAL A 296 10.03 -10.54 -19.52
C VAL A 296 10.76 -11.23 -20.66
N LYS A 297 10.24 -12.37 -21.10
CA LYS A 297 10.79 -13.12 -22.24
C LYS A 297 10.53 -12.38 -23.55
N LEU A 298 11.51 -12.34 -24.45
CA LEU A 298 11.34 -11.66 -25.73
C LEU A 298 10.18 -12.24 -26.54
N LYS A 299 9.99 -13.56 -26.55
CA LYS A 299 8.83 -14.23 -27.16
C LYS A 299 7.46 -13.73 -26.70
N THR A 300 7.35 -13.22 -25.47
CA THR A 300 6.07 -12.70 -24.96
C THR A 300 5.77 -11.28 -25.44
N ILE A 301 6.82 -10.52 -25.77
CA ILE A 301 6.73 -9.13 -26.22
C ILE A 301 6.64 -9.09 -27.75
N ILE A 302 7.56 -9.80 -28.41
CA ILE A 302 7.71 -9.86 -29.86
C ILE A 302 6.93 -11.07 -30.36
N LYS A 303 5.77 -10.81 -30.97
CA LYS A 303 5.02 -11.85 -31.70
C LYS A 303 5.61 -11.99 -33.10
N THR A 304 6.34 -13.08 -33.33
CA THR A 304 6.69 -13.50 -34.69
C THR A 304 5.44 -14.06 -35.37
N ASN A 305 5.06 -13.50 -36.52
CA ASN A 305 4.10 -14.14 -37.40
C ASN A 305 4.80 -15.34 -38.05
N THR A 306 4.81 -16.49 -37.36
CA THR A 306 4.94 -17.79 -38.06
C THR A 306 3.68 -18.10 -38.83
#